data_AF-A0A0X8HSG8-F1
#
_entry.id   AF-A0A0X8HSG8-F1
#
_cell.length_a   1.000
_cell.length_b   1.000
_cell.length_c   1.000
_cell.angle_alpha   90.00
_cell.angle_beta   90.00
_cell.angle_gamma   90.00
#
_symmetry.space_group_name_H-M   'P 1'
#
loop_
_entity.id
_entity.type
_entity.pdbx_description
1 polymer ?
#
loop_
_entity_poly.entity_id
_entity_poly.type
_entity_poly.pdbx_seq_one_letter_code
_entity_poly.pdbx_strand_id
1 'polypeptide(L)'
;MPVNDFEHHILRYSQLALKHLVYYIAVAISFSYSFCNEHPVVAYWLGVILLGFVLYRFVRYVLTLIKRFALFIVLFGGYLVYQRGFEAFWNKDIPTISAILATNRNPHTLWTNLKTYIGIAAPYGDFYKYMLNTHSNFFEDAIKFLRRPN
;
A
#
# COMPACT_ATOMS: atom_id res chain seq x y z
N MET A 1 29.16 -12.47 -30.77
CA MET A 1 27.73 -12.24 -30.48
C MET A 1 27.48 -10.76 -30.73
N PRO A 2 26.63 -10.39 -31.71
CA PRO A 2 26.37 -8.97 -31.99
C PRO A 2 25.68 -8.37 -30.76
N VAL A 3 26.30 -7.35 -30.18
CA VAL A 3 25.70 -6.52 -29.13
C VAL A 3 24.46 -5.88 -29.74
N ASN A 4 23.29 -6.15 -29.17
CA ASN A 4 22.01 -5.66 -29.70
C ASN A 4 22.03 -4.14 -29.74
N ASP A 5 22.07 -3.54 -30.94
CA ASP A 5 22.04 -2.09 -31.16
C ASP A 5 20.91 -1.39 -30.38
N PHE A 6 19.82 -2.12 -30.14
CA PHE A 6 18.69 -1.70 -29.32
C PHE A 6 19.05 -1.35 -27.87
N GLU A 7 19.87 -2.17 -27.19
CA GLU A 7 20.28 -1.91 -25.80
C GLU A 7 21.13 -0.65 -25.69
N HIS A 8 22.00 -0.42 -26.67
CA HIS A 8 22.82 0.78 -26.74
C HIS A 8 22.00 2.05 -26.94
N HIS A 9 20.93 1.99 -27.74
CA HIS A 9 20.02 3.14 -27.92
C HIS A 9 19.24 3.43 -26.63
N ILE A 10 18.71 2.41 -25.94
CA ILE A 10 17.99 2.59 -24.67
C ILE A 10 18.90 3.18 -23.59
N LEU A 11 20.13 2.70 -23.47
CA LEU A 11 21.11 3.24 -22.52
C LEU A 11 21.41 4.70 -22.81
N ARG A 12 21.55 5.08 -24.07
CA ARG A 12 21.82 6.46 -24.46
C ARG A 12 20.64 7.40 -24.18
N TYR A 13 19.42 6.97 -24.47
CA TYR A 13 18.22 7.78 -24.18
C TYR A 13 17.95 7.91 -22.68
N SER A 14 18.13 6.85 -21.90
CA SER A 14 17.96 6.89 -20.43
C SER A 14 19.01 7.79 -19.77
N GLN A 15 20.27 7.74 -20.21
CA GLN A 15 21.32 8.65 -19.75
C GLN A 15 21.02 10.11 -20.12
N LEU A 16 20.51 10.36 -21.33
CA LEU A 16 20.15 11.71 -21.77
C LEU A 16 18.98 12.27 -20.95
N ALA A 17 17.96 11.45 -20.68
CA ALA A 17 16.81 11.81 -19.87
C ALA A 17 17.23 12.09 -18.42
N LEU A 18 18.09 11.24 -17.84
CA LEU A 18 18.61 11.43 -16.50
C LEU A 18 19.43 12.72 -16.40
N LYS A 19 20.28 13.02 -17.40
CA LYS A 19 21.07 14.26 -17.43
C LYS A 19 20.18 15.51 -17.47
N HIS A 20 19.11 15.48 -18.27
CA HIS A 20 18.14 16.59 -18.32
C HIS A 20 17.40 16.74 -17.00
N LEU A 21 16.96 15.63 -16.40
CA LEU A 21 16.27 15.65 -15.11
C LEU A 21 17.16 16.25 -14.01
N VAL A 22 18.42 15.82 -13.93
CA VAL A 22 19.40 16.38 -12.98
C VAL A 22 19.64 17.86 -13.24
N TYR A 23 19.75 18.30 -14.49
CA TYR A 23 19.91 19.70 -14.84
C TYR A 23 18.72 20.55 -14.39
N TYR A 24 17.48 20.11 -14.66
CA TYR A 24 16.28 20.83 -14.22
C TYR A 24 16.18 20.91 -12.70
N ILE A 25 16.53 19.83 -11.97
CA ILE A 25 16.56 19.85 -10.51
C ILE A 25 17.63 20.83 -10.00
N ALA A 26 18.83 20.81 -10.59
CA ALA A 26 19.90 21.71 -10.19
C ALA A 26 19.52 23.18 -10.39
N VAL A 27 18.93 23.52 -11.54
CA VAL A 27 18.42 24.87 -11.83
C VAL A 27 17.32 25.26 -10.84
N ALA A 28 16.38 24.36 -10.55
CA ALA A 28 15.31 24.62 -9.59
C ALA A 28 15.84 24.86 -8.16
N ILE A 29 16.85 24.09 -7.73
CA ILE A 29 17.49 24.27 -6.42
C ILE A 29 18.24 25.60 -6.36
N SER A 30 19.05 25.93 -7.37
CA SER A 30 19.79 27.20 -7.41
C SER A 30 18.86 28.40 -7.42
N PHE A 31 17.76 28.34 -8.19
CA PHE A 31 16.74 29.39 -8.21
C PHE A 31 16.04 29.51 -6.86
N SER A 32 15.65 28.38 -6.26
CA SER A 32 15.03 28.36 -4.93
C SER A 32 15.96 28.94 -3.87
N TYR A 33 17.26 28.62 -3.93
CA TYR A 33 18.26 29.14 -2.99
C TYR A 33 18.45 30.65 -3.12
N SER A 34 18.55 31.16 -4.35
CA SER A 34 18.65 32.60 -4.61
C SER A 34 17.41 33.34 -4.11
N PHE A 35 16.21 32.79 -4.38
CA PHE A 35 14.94 33.36 -3.96
C PHE A 35 14.77 33.35 -2.43
N CYS A 36 15.20 32.27 -1.75
CA CYS A 36 15.18 32.18 -0.29
C CYS A 36 16.09 33.22 0.39
N ASN A 37 17.22 33.55 -0.22
CA ASN A 37 18.15 34.55 0.33
C ASN A 37 17.66 35.99 0.10
N GLU A 38 17.02 36.27 -1.03
CA GLU A 38 16.49 37.61 -1.34
C GLU A 38 15.21 37.93 -0.55
N HIS A 39 14.35 36.93 -0.31
CA HIS A 39 13.05 37.12 0.35
C HIS A 39 12.78 36.06 1.44
N PRO A 40 13.50 36.12 2.59
CA PRO A 40 13.45 35.07 3.61
C PRO A 40 12.06 34.89 4.24
N VAL A 41 11.30 35.98 4.40
CA VAL A 41 9.95 35.94 4.97
C VAL A 41 8.97 35.25 4.01
N VAL A 42 9.05 35.56 2.71
CA VAL A 42 8.17 34.96 1.68
C VAL A 42 8.49 33.48 1.50
N ALA A 43 9.78 33.11 1.49
CA ALA A 43 10.22 31.73 1.42
C ALA A 43 9.72 30.90 2.61
N TYR A 44 9.75 31.45 3.82
CA TYR A 44 9.20 30.79 5.02
C TYR A 44 7.72 30.48 4.86
N TRP A 45 6.90 31.47 4.45
CA TRP A 45 5.47 31.26 4.24
C TRP A 45 5.17 30.28 3.11
N LEU A 46 5.92 30.33 2.00
CA LEU A 46 5.83 29.33 0.93
C LEU A 46 6.12 27.92 1.44
N GLY A 47 7.16 27.76 2.27
CA GLY A 47 7.48 26.49 2.92
C GLY A 47 6.34 25.97 3.79
N VAL A 48 5.74 26.83 4.62
CA VAL A 48 4.60 26.49 5.47
C VAL A 48 3.37 26.07 4.63
N ILE A 49 3.05 26.82 3.58
CA ILE A 49 1.93 26.51 2.67
C ILE A 49 2.17 25.15 1.98
N LEU A 50 3.39 24.91 1.51
CA LEU A 50 3.75 23.68 0.82
C LEU A 50 3.70 22.48 1.77
N LEU A 51 4.19 22.63 3.00
CA LEU A 51 4.08 21.62 4.05
C LEU A 51 2.62 21.34 4.42
N GLY A 52 1.81 22.38 4.55
CA GLY A 52 0.36 22.25 4.77
C GLY A 52 -0.35 21.53 3.63
N PHE A 53 0.02 21.81 2.38
CA PHE A 53 -0.53 21.13 1.20
C PHE A 53 -0.14 19.64 1.18
N VAL A 54 1.11 19.30 1.51
CA VAL A 54 1.57 17.91 1.62
C VAL A 54 0.81 17.17 2.71
N LEU A 55 0.65 17.76 3.89
CA LEU A 55 -0.12 17.18 5.01
C LEU A 55 -1.59 16.99 4.62
N TYR A 56 -2.22 17.99 4.03
CA TYR A 56 -3.60 17.88 3.54
C TYR A 56 -3.75 16.72 2.54
N ARG A 57 -2.82 16.62 1.59
CA ARG A 57 -2.83 15.55 0.59
C ARG A 57 -2.63 14.18 1.24
N PHE A 58 -1.72 14.08 2.22
CA PHE A 58 -1.50 12.86 3.00
C PHE A 58 -2.76 12.43 3.75
N VAL A 59 -3.40 13.34 4.50
CA VAL A 59 -4.65 13.06 5.21
C VAL A 59 -5.74 12.61 4.24
N ARG A 60 -5.87 13.25 3.08
CA ARG A 60 -6.85 12.86 2.06
C ARG A 60 -6.59 11.45 1.52
N TYR A 61 -5.33 11.07 1.32
CA TYR A 61 -4.98 9.70 0.93
C TYR A 61 -5.34 8.69 2.02
N VAL A 62 -5.00 8.98 3.28
CA VAL A 62 -5.35 8.12 4.42
C VAL A 62 -6.87 7.94 4.52
N LEU A 63 -7.65 9.04 4.43
CA LEU A 63 -9.11 8.97 4.44
C LEU A 63 -9.67 8.16 3.27
N THR A 64 -9.08 8.30 2.08
CA THR A 64 -9.50 7.52 0.90
C THR A 64 -9.22 6.04 1.10
N LEU A 65 -8.08 5.70 1.70
CA LEU A 65 -7.70 4.33 2.03
C LEU A 65 -8.66 3.73 3.07
N ILE A 66 -8.97 4.48 4.12
CA ILE A 66 -9.97 4.08 5.14
C ILE A 66 -11.34 3.82 4.49
N LYS A 67 -11.81 4.71 3.60
CA LYS A 67 -13.09 4.51 2.88
C LYS A 67 -13.09 3.24 2.05
N ARG A 68 -12.00 2.95 1.33
CA ARG A 68 -11.87 1.71 0.55
C ARG A 68 -11.83 0.48 1.44
N PHE A 69 -11.14 0.56 2.57
CA PHE A 69 -11.06 -0.53 3.54
C PHE A 69 -12.41 -0.80 4.22
N ALA A 70 -13.14 0.25 4.59
CA ALA A 70 -14.51 0.13 5.12
C ALA A 70 -15.44 -0.53 4.10
N LEU A 71 -15.37 -0.12 2.83
CA LEU A 71 -16.14 -0.74 1.74
C LEU A 71 -15.77 -2.21 1.58
N PHE A 72 -14.49 -2.57 1.68
CA PHE A 72 -14.05 -3.96 1.65
C PHE A 72 -14.63 -4.78 2.80
N ILE A 73 -14.63 -4.26 4.03
CA ILE A 73 -15.25 -4.91 5.20
C ILE A 73 -16.75 -5.12 4.97
N VAL A 74 -17.46 -4.10 4.45
CA VAL A 74 -18.90 -4.19 4.19
C VAL A 74 -19.20 -5.23 3.12
N LEU A 75 -18.43 -5.26 2.02
CA LEU A 75 -18.58 -6.28 0.98
C LEU A 75 -18.29 -7.68 1.51
N PHE A 76 -17.23 -7.83 2.29
CA PHE A 76 -16.85 -9.11 2.88
C PHE A 76 -17.89 -9.60 3.89
N GLY A 77 -18.37 -8.71 4.77
CA GLY A 77 -19.46 -9.00 5.70
C GLY A 77 -20.76 -9.34 4.99
N GLY A 78 -21.14 -8.57 3.96
CA GLY A 78 -22.31 -8.83 3.14
C GLY A 78 -22.25 -10.18 2.44
N TYR A 79 -21.07 -10.58 1.96
CA TYR A 79 -20.84 -11.90 1.39
C TYR A 79 -21.00 -13.02 2.43
N LEU A 80 -20.47 -12.86 3.65
CA LEU A 80 -20.65 -13.84 4.73
C LEU A 80 -22.13 -13.96 5.14
N VAL A 81 -22.83 -12.83 5.26
CA VAL A 81 -24.28 -12.80 5.53
C VAL A 81 -25.05 -13.50 4.42
N TYR A 82 -24.69 -13.27 3.15
CA TYR A 82 -25.32 -13.95 2.01
C TYR A 82 -25.16 -15.47 2.06
N GLN A 83 -23.99 -15.98 2.49
CA GLN A 83 -23.74 -17.41 2.52
C GLN A 83 -24.33 -18.13 3.74
N ARG A 84 -24.33 -17.50 4.90
CA ARG A 84 -24.62 -18.16 6.19
C ARG A 84 -25.87 -17.64 6.88
N GLY A 85 -26.46 -16.56 6.36
CA GLY A 85 -27.54 -15.85 7.00
C GLY A 85 -27.05 -14.85 8.05
N PHE A 86 -27.91 -13.88 8.34
CA PHE A 86 -27.60 -12.76 9.24
C PHE A 86 -27.33 -13.22 10.69
N GLU A 87 -28.10 -14.19 11.19
CA GLU A 87 -27.96 -14.70 12.56
C GLU A 87 -26.61 -15.40 12.80
N ALA A 88 -26.17 -16.24 11.87
CA ALA A 88 -24.87 -16.92 11.97
C ALA A 88 -23.71 -15.92 11.88
N PHE A 89 -23.83 -14.91 11.02
CA PHE A 89 -22.82 -13.86 10.91
C PHE A 89 -22.65 -13.09 12.22
N TRP A 90 -23.76 -12.64 12.82
CA TRP A 90 -23.72 -11.82 14.03
C TRP A 90 -23.27 -12.61 15.27
N ASN A 91 -23.75 -13.85 15.43
CA ASN A 91 -23.54 -14.62 16.65
C ASN A 91 -22.30 -15.52 16.62
N LYS A 92 -21.77 -15.83 15.43
CA LYS A 92 -20.64 -16.77 15.28
C LYS A 92 -19.46 -16.15 14.55
N ASP A 93 -19.70 -15.46 13.45
CA ASP A 93 -18.61 -14.95 12.60
C ASP A 93 -17.94 -13.70 13.20
N ILE A 94 -18.71 -12.70 13.63
CA ILE A 94 -18.16 -11.50 14.28
C ILE A 94 -17.34 -11.83 15.55
N PRO A 95 -17.85 -12.63 16.51
CA PRO A 95 -17.07 -12.98 17.70
C PRO A 95 -15.79 -13.74 17.36
N THR A 96 -15.85 -14.69 16.42
CA THR A 96 -14.68 -15.48 16.02
C THR A 96 -13.61 -14.60 15.35
N ILE A 97 -14.00 -13.71 14.44
CA ILE A 97 -13.07 -12.78 13.79
C ILE A 97 -12.47 -11.81 14.82
N SER A 98 -13.28 -11.27 15.73
CA SER A 98 -12.80 -10.40 16.80
C SER A 98 -11.84 -11.11 17.76
N ALA A 99 -12.07 -12.38 18.08
CA ALA A 99 -11.18 -13.19 18.91
C ALA A 99 -9.83 -13.43 18.21
N ILE A 100 -9.84 -13.72 16.91
CA ILE A 100 -8.61 -13.88 16.11
C ILE A 100 -7.81 -12.56 16.10
N LEU A 101 -8.48 -11.42 15.91
CA LEU A 101 -7.86 -10.09 15.89
C LEU A 101 -7.33 -9.67 17.27
N ALA A 102 -8.06 -9.98 18.35
CA ALA A 102 -7.68 -9.61 19.72
C ALA A 102 -6.52 -10.47 20.27
N THR A 103 -6.44 -11.73 19.87
CA THR A 103 -5.48 -12.70 20.44
C THR A 103 -4.14 -12.72 19.70
N ASN A 104 -4.11 -12.37 18.41
CA ASN A 104 -2.89 -12.47 17.61
C ASN A 104 -2.19 -11.11 17.47
N ARG A 105 -1.14 -10.90 18.27
CA ARG A 105 -0.23 -9.75 18.11
C ARG A 105 0.75 -9.90 16.94
N ASN A 106 1.00 -11.13 16.49
CA ASN A 106 1.90 -11.41 15.37
C ASN A 106 1.10 -11.45 14.05
N PRO A 107 1.44 -10.62 13.05
CA PRO A 107 0.73 -10.56 11.78
C PRO A 107 0.73 -11.90 11.03
N HIS A 108 1.77 -12.73 11.20
CA HIS A 108 1.83 -14.04 10.57
C HIS A 108 0.81 -15.01 11.18
N THR A 109 0.70 -15.07 12.51
CA THR A 109 -0.27 -15.97 13.17
C THR A 109 -1.70 -15.50 12.96
N LEU A 110 -1.91 -14.17 12.91
CA LEU A 110 -3.19 -13.57 12.53
C LEU A 110 -3.62 -14.03 11.13
N TRP A 111 -2.72 -13.93 10.14
CA TRP A 111 -3.01 -14.32 8.77
C TRP A 111 -3.32 -15.81 8.61
N THR A 112 -2.54 -16.69 9.25
CA THR A 112 -2.78 -18.13 9.22
C THR A 112 -4.12 -18.51 9.85
N ASN A 113 -4.46 -17.90 10.99
CA ASN A 113 -5.74 -18.16 11.66
C ASN A 113 -6.93 -17.64 10.86
N LEU A 114 -6.78 -16.50 10.19
CA LEU A 114 -7.79 -15.94 9.30
C LEU A 114 -8.03 -16.84 8.07
N LYS A 115 -6.96 -17.37 7.46
CA LYS A 115 -7.04 -18.34 6.36
C LYS A 115 -7.79 -19.61 6.78
N THR A 116 -7.48 -20.15 7.95
CA THR A 116 -8.15 -21.34 8.49
C THR A 116 -9.62 -21.07 8.73
N TYR A 117 -9.96 -19.91 9.30
CA TYR A 117 -11.34 -19.49 9.48
C TYR A 117 -12.09 -19.38 8.14
N ILE A 118 -11.51 -18.75 7.10
CA ILE A 118 -12.14 -18.65 5.76
C ILE A 118 -12.28 -20.02 5.08
N GLY A 119 -11.33 -20.94 5.29
CA GLY A 119 -11.41 -22.31 4.76
C GLY A 119 -12.53 -23.14 5.38
N ILE A 120 -12.84 -22.93 6.66
CA ILE A 120 -14.00 -23.52 7.36
C ILE A 120 -15.28 -22.68 7.08
N ALA A 121 -15.04 -21.40 6.76
CA ALA A 121 -15.90 -20.32 6.29
C ALA A 121 -16.92 -20.69 5.21
N ALA A 122 -16.38 -21.12 4.08
CA ALA A 122 -17.11 -21.14 2.82
C ALA A 122 -17.40 -22.58 2.37
N PRO A 123 -18.55 -22.84 1.72
CA PRO A 123 -18.82 -24.11 1.03
C PRO A 123 -17.85 -24.36 -0.14
N TYR A 124 -17.16 -23.31 -0.62
CA TYR A 124 -16.02 -23.37 -1.55
C TYR A 124 -14.68 -23.06 -0.85
N GLY A 125 -14.56 -23.41 0.43
CA GLY A 125 -13.39 -23.12 1.27
C GLY A 125 -12.08 -23.57 0.65
N ASP A 126 -12.07 -24.68 -0.07
CA ASP A 126 -10.88 -25.19 -0.77
C ASP A 126 -10.47 -24.32 -1.97
N PHE A 127 -11.41 -23.75 -2.72
CA PHE A 127 -11.10 -22.81 -3.82
C PHE A 127 -10.53 -21.49 -3.29
N TYR A 128 -11.07 -20.97 -2.19
CA TYR A 128 -10.54 -19.77 -1.55
C TYR A 128 -9.20 -20.02 -0.87
N LYS A 129 -9.02 -21.18 -0.24
CA LYS A 129 -7.73 -21.61 0.34
C LYS A 129 -6.68 -21.78 -0.76
N TYR A 130 -7.07 -22.29 -1.93
CA TYR A 130 -6.23 -22.34 -3.12
C TYR A 130 -5.88 -20.92 -3.61
N MET A 131 -6.85 -20.03 -3.83
CA MET A 131 -6.58 -18.64 -4.25
C MET A 131 -5.72 -17.86 -3.24
N LEU A 132 -5.99 -18.00 -1.95
CA LEU A 132 -5.24 -17.36 -0.86
C LEU A 132 -3.85 -17.97 -0.68
N ASN A 133 -3.62 -19.23 -1.06
CA ASN A 133 -2.29 -19.84 -1.09
C ASN A 133 -1.50 -19.44 -2.35
N THR A 134 -2.15 -19.38 -3.50
CA THR A 134 -1.53 -18.93 -4.75
C THR A 134 -1.11 -17.46 -4.68
N HIS A 135 -1.88 -16.62 -3.97
CA HIS A 135 -1.54 -15.21 -3.75
C HIS A 135 -0.82 -14.92 -2.42
N SER A 136 -0.66 -15.88 -1.49
CA SER A 136 0.09 -15.61 -0.26
C SER A 136 1.59 -15.45 -0.46
N ASN A 137 2.13 -15.87 -1.60
CA ASN A 137 3.49 -15.51 -1.97
C ASN A 137 3.67 -13.99 -2.00
N PHE A 138 2.63 -13.20 -2.33
CA PHE A 138 2.70 -11.74 -2.33
C PHE A 138 2.84 -11.15 -0.91
N PHE A 139 2.09 -11.67 0.07
CA PHE A 139 2.16 -11.20 1.46
C PHE A 139 3.41 -11.73 2.18
N GLU A 140 3.83 -12.97 1.92
CA GLU A 140 5.10 -13.51 2.42
C GLU A 140 6.29 -12.79 1.82
N ASP A 141 6.26 -12.44 0.53
CA ASP A 141 7.32 -11.66 -0.12
C ASP A 141 7.35 -10.23 0.40
N ALA A 142 6.21 -9.59 0.64
CA ALA A 142 6.14 -8.28 1.27
C ALA A 142 6.67 -8.28 2.72
N ILE A 143 6.33 -9.31 3.51
CA ILE A 143 6.84 -9.49 4.88
C ILE A 143 8.33 -9.83 4.88
N LYS A 144 8.81 -10.68 3.95
CA LYS A 144 10.25 -10.98 3.77
C LYS A 144 11.02 -9.74 3.34
N PHE A 145 10.45 -8.90 2.47
CA PHE A 145 11.05 -7.65 2.03
C PHE A 145 11.24 -6.67 3.20
N LEU A 146 10.24 -6.55 4.09
CA LEU A 146 10.31 -5.76 5.32
C LEU A 146 11.24 -6.33 6.41
N ARG A 147 11.60 -7.63 6.31
CA ARG A 147 12.46 -8.32 7.28
C ARG A 147 13.92 -8.43 6.84
N ARG A 148 14.28 -7.99 5.63
CA ARG A 148 15.69 -7.91 5.24
C ARG A 148 16.36 -6.83 6.08
N PRO A 149 17.38 -7.14 6.91
CA PRO A 149 18.23 -6.10 7.45
C PRO A 149 18.95 -5.42 6.27
N ASN A 150 18.99 -4.09 6.28
CA ASN A 150 19.86 -3.30 5.40
C ASN A 150 21.31 -3.78 5.51
#